data_AF-A0A353RZ41-F1
#
_entry.id   AF-A0A353RZ41-F1
#
_cell.length_a   1.000
_cell.length_b   1.000
_cell.length_c   1.000
_cell.angle_alpha   90.00
_cell.angle_beta   90.00
_cell.angle_gamma   90.00
#
_symmetry.space_group_name_H-M   'P 1'
#
loop_
_entity.id
_entity.type
_entity.pdbx_description
1 polymer ?
#
loop_
_entity_poly.entity_id
_entity_poly.type
_entity_poly.pdbx_seq_one_letter_code
_entity_poly.pdbx_strand_id
1 'polypeptide(L)'
;MARALYMNFKNLISRERAGSVLILALWTVVFLSVFAVQIGMKIQQKATMLLRLETRSKLHYIADAGIKKAIASIRMDISRNGDLYTSYGKYYRHNNPDKFKGIVVGDGYFDVSYPYYGSSSSAVEIKYGVVDAESKININVAPQDVIVRLIMSVLGLDQEDAAWLANNIIDWREFGQSHAEGFYSNEYYSNLEFPYEIKSKPFELIDELLLVEGFTEDVYERLYPFITVYGDGLVNINTASYQVLYAIGLSQSVIDKFLMVRRGFDDKDFSVDDHIFHKTFDMAVDMLAFTKLEISEIREIDLLNLAQRIKTNSSFYLIGSRARIRNKEEVLEAVCVYNALENRIEYWREK
;
A
#
# COMPACT_ATOMS: atom_id res chain seq x y z
N MET A 1 95.47 21.92 -23.75
CA MET A 1 94.84 21.55 -22.46
C MET A 1 93.48 22.20 -22.20
N ALA A 2 93.28 23.50 -22.49
CA ALA A 2 92.00 24.19 -22.21
C ALA A 2 90.76 23.70 -23.00
N ARG A 3 90.94 23.16 -24.22
CA ARG A 3 89.83 22.63 -25.06
C ARG A 3 89.23 21.31 -24.55
N ALA A 4 90.01 20.51 -23.83
CA ALA A 4 89.56 19.22 -23.28
C ALA A 4 88.72 19.40 -22.00
N LEU A 5 89.07 20.39 -21.17
CA LEU A 5 88.29 20.76 -19.97
C LEU A 5 86.93 21.38 -20.32
N TYR A 6 86.83 22.16 -21.42
CA TYR A 6 85.57 22.75 -21.88
C TYR A 6 84.58 21.71 -22.46
N MET A 7 85.07 20.67 -23.15
CA MET A 7 84.22 19.58 -23.65
C MET A 7 83.71 18.65 -22.55
N ASN A 8 84.49 18.42 -21.50
CA ASN A 8 84.05 17.58 -20.36
C ASN A 8 82.97 18.26 -19.51
N PHE A 9 83.02 19.59 -19.33
CA PHE A 9 81.97 20.32 -18.60
C PHE A 9 80.63 20.32 -19.36
N LYS A 10 80.66 20.44 -20.70
CA LYS A 10 79.46 20.40 -21.54
C LYS A 10 78.80 19.01 -21.57
N ASN A 11 79.61 17.94 -21.45
CA ASN A 11 79.14 16.56 -21.38
C ASN A 11 78.68 16.13 -19.98
N LEU A 12 79.21 16.73 -18.90
CA LEU A 12 78.67 16.55 -17.55
C LEU A 12 77.29 17.23 -17.41
N ILE A 13 77.17 18.47 -17.91
CA ILE A 13 75.90 19.22 -17.89
C ILE A 13 74.84 18.58 -18.81
N SER A 14 75.22 17.93 -19.91
CA SER A 14 74.27 17.26 -20.80
C SER A 14 73.80 15.90 -20.27
N ARG A 15 74.62 15.15 -19.52
CA ARG A 15 74.23 13.90 -18.86
C ARG A 15 73.28 14.13 -17.68
N GLU A 16 73.49 15.18 -16.88
CA GLU A 16 72.54 15.53 -15.80
C GLU A 16 71.19 16.04 -16.34
N ARG A 17 71.19 16.75 -17.47
CA ARG A 17 69.96 17.20 -18.16
C ARG A 17 69.17 16.05 -18.81
N ALA A 18 69.82 14.97 -19.22
CA ALA A 18 69.13 13.82 -19.81
C ALA A 18 68.34 13.01 -18.77
N GLY A 19 68.85 12.90 -17.54
CA GLY A 19 68.15 12.22 -16.43
C GLY A 19 66.93 13.01 -15.94
N SER A 20 67.03 14.34 -15.84
CA SER A 20 65.91 15.18 -15.41
C SER A 20 64.78 15.26 -16.44
N VAL A 21 65.08 15.21 -17.74
CA VAL A 21 64.07 15.15 -18.81
C VAL A 21 63.27 13.85 -18.76
N LEU A 22 63.92 12.70 -18.53
CA LEU A 22 63.23 11.41 -18.39
C LEU A 22 62.32 11.39 -17.16
N ILE A 23 62.79 11.92 -16.02
CA ILE A 23 62.01 12.01 -14.78
C ILE A 23 60.77 12.88 -15.01
N LEU A 24 60.93 14.06 -15.65
CA LEU A 24 59.81 14.93 -15.99
C LEU A 24 58.81 14.25 -16.93
N ALA A 25 59.28 13.55 -17.96
CA ALA A 25 58.43 12.82 -18.89
C ALA A 25 57.65 11.68 -18.20
N LEU A 26 58.27 10.98 -17.25
CA LEU A 26 57.60 9.93 -16.49
C LEU A 26 56.54 10.51 -15.56
N TRP A 27 56.84 11.63 -14.88
CA TRP A 27 55.86 12.33 -14.06
C TRP A 27 54.69 12.88 -14.88
N THR A 28 54.93 13.46 -16.05
CA THR A 28 53.84 13.94 -16.91
C THR A 28 52.94 12.79 -17.36
N VAL A 29 53.50 11.63 -17.71
CA VAL A 29 52.70 10.44 -18.05
C VAL A 29 51.88 9.95 -16.86
N VAL A 30 52.46 9.91 -15.65
CA VAL A 30 51.74 9.51 -14.44
C VAL A 30 50.59 10.47 -14.15
N PHE A 31 50.83 11.79 -14.16
CA PHE A 31 49.77 12.79 -13.96
C PHE A 31 48.68 12.69 -15.02
N LEU A 32 49.06 12.52 -16.28
CA LEU A 32 48.11 12.42 -17.40
C LEU A 32 47.29 11.12 -17.32
N SER A 33 47.90 10.02 -16.86
CA SER A 33 47.21 8.74 -16.62
C SER A 33 46.21 8.84 -15.47
N VAL A 34 46.61 9.41 -14.33
CA VAL A 34 45.70 9.63 -13.20
C VAL A 34 44.55 10.55 -13.61
N PHE A 35 44.84 11.62 -14.35
CA PHE A 35 43.81 12.53 -14.85
C PHE A 35 42.84 11.84 -15.82
N ALA A 36 43.35 11.03 -16.75
CA ALA A 36 42.52 10.26 -17.68
C ALA A 36 41.62 9.26 -16.93
N VAL A 37 42.14 8.54 -15.94
CA VAL A 37 41.37 7.62 -15.10
C VAL A 37 40.29 8.37 -14.32
N GLN A 38 40.62 9.52 -13.72
CA GLN A 38 39.65 10.33 -12.97
C GLN A 38 38.50 10.84 -13.86
N ILE A 39 38.81 11.30 -15.08
CA ILE A 39 37.78 11.71 -16.05
C ILE A 39 36.93 10.53 -16.46
N GLY A 40 37.55 9.39 -16.79
CA GLY A 40 36.85 8.16 -17.18
C GLY A 40 35.86 7.72 -16.10
N MET A 41 36.31 7.63 -14.84
CA MET A 41 35.46 7.27 -13.71
C MET A 41 34.29 8.26 -13.52
N LYS A 42 34.56 9.58 -13.59
CA LYS A 42 33.52 10.61 -13.46
C LYS A 42 32.48 10.53 -14.58
N ILE A 43 32.89 10.31 -15.82
CA ILE A 43 31.98 10.18 -16.96
C ILE A 43 31.12 8.92 -16.80
N GLN A 44 31.72 7.80 -16.43
CA GLN A 44 30.99 6.55 -16.24
C GLN A 44 29.95 6.68 -15.12
N GLN A 45 30.31 7.24 -13.96
CA GLN A 45 29.38 7.48 -12.86
C GLN A 45 28.22 8.38 -13.27
N LYS A 46 28.50 9.49 -13.97
CA LYS A 46 27.45 10.40 -14.47
C LYS A 46 26.54 9.73 -15.49
N ALA A 47 27.09 8.97 -16.43
CA ALA A 47 26.32 8.24 -17.42
C ALA A 47 25.39 7.21 -16.76
N THR A 48 25.89 6.42 -15.82
CA THR A 48 25.07 5.46 -15.06
C THR A 48 23.97 6.15 -14.25
N MET A 49 24.27 7.27 -13.59
CA MET A 49 23.27 8.04 -12.86
C MET A 49 22.16 8.57 -13.78
N LEU A 50 22.53 9.13 -14.94
CA LEU A 50 21.56 9.61 -15.92
C LEU A 50 20.65 8.49 -16.43
N LEU A 51 21.21 7.32 -16.74
CA LEU A 51 20.43 6.15 -17.16
C LEU A 51 19.46 5.69 -16.06
N ARG A 52 19.87 5.71 -14.79
CA ARG A 52 18.98 5.37 -13.65
C ARG A 52 17.88 6.40 -13.48
N LEU A 53 18.19 7.69 -13.57
CA LEU A 53 17.19 8.76 -13.48
C LEU A 53 16.16 8.67 -14.61
N GLU A 54 16.61 8.43 -15.84
CA GLU A 54 15.72 8.22 -17.00
C GLU A 54 14.83 6.99 -16.79
N THR A 55 15.40 5.88 -16.31
CA THR A 55 14.66 4.64 -16.04
C THR A 55 13.59 4.85 -14.97
N ARG A 56 13.96 5.47 -13.86
CA ARG A 56 13.03 5.80 -12.77
C ARG A 56 11.93 6.76 -13.22
N SER A 57 12.27 7.77 -14.02
CA SER A 57 11.29 8.70 -14.60
C SER A 57 10.28 7.98 -15.50
N LYS A 58 10.75 7.08 -16.38
CA LYS A 58 9.87 6.24 -17.22
C LYS A 58 8.97 5.34 -16.36
N LEU A 59 9.53 4.66 -15.37
CA LEU A 59 8.77 3.80 -14.46
C LEU A 59 7.68 4.58 -13.70
N HIS A 60 7.99 5.78 -13.20
CA HIS A 60 7.03 6.67 -12.56
C HIS A 60 5.83 6.97 -13.48
N TYR A 61 6.08 7.40 -14.73
CA TYR A 61 4.99 7.69 -15.66
C TYR A 61 4.20 6.46 -16.11
N ILE A 62 4.83 5.28 -16.18
CA ILE A 62 4.13 4.02 -16.44
C ILE A 62 3.23 3.67 -15.26
N ALA A 63 3.70 3.84 -14.01
CA ALA A 63 2.90 3.57 -12.82
C ALA A 63 1.72 4.54 -12.70
N ASP A 64 1.96 5.83 -12.93
CA ASP A 64 0.94 6.88 -12.99
C ASP A 64 -0.11 6.61 -14.08
N ALA A 65 0.30 6.10 -15.25
CA ALA A 65 -0.66 5.66 -16.27
C ALA A 65 -1.59 4.55 -15.78
N GLY A 66 -1.08 3.61 -14.97
CA GLY A 66 -1.90 2.59 -14.32
C GLY A 66 -2.88 3.13 -13.30
N ILE A 67 -2.46 4.10 -12.49
CA ILE A 67 -3.35 4.79 -11.54
C ILE A 67 -4.46 5.54 -12.29
N LYS A 68 -4.11 6.31 -13.32
CA LYS A 68 -5.08 7.02 -14.17
C LYS A 68 -6.03 6.07 -14.88
N LYS A 69 -5.55 4.90 -15.33
CA LYS A 69 -6.38 3.85 -15.92
C LYS A 69 -7.42 3.32 -14.94
N ALA A 70 -7.02 3.08 -13.69
CA ALA A 70 -7.92 2.64 -12.62
C ALA A 70 -8.95 3.71 -12.26
N ILE A 71 -8.52 4.96 -12.07
CA ILE A 71 -9.42 6.10 -11.84
C ILE A 71 -10.44 6.25 -12.98
N ALA A 72 -9.97 6.19 -14.23
CA ALA A 72 -10.85 6.26 -15.39
C ALA A 72 -11.86 5.11 -15.43
N SER A 73 -11.46 3.91 -15.01
CA SER A 73 -12.33 2.74 -14.96
C SER A 73 -13.42 2.90 -13.88
N ILE A 74 -13.06 3.37 -12.67
CA ILE A 74 -14.03 3.69 -11.60
C ILE A 74 -15.04 4.73 -12.11
N ARG A 75 -14.54 5.83 -12.67
CA ARG A 75 -15.39 6.93 -13.17
C ARG A 75 -16.32 6.49 -14.29
N MET A 76 -15.82 5.66 -15.22
CA MET A 76 -16.63 5.15 -16.32
C MET A 76 -17.76 4.26 -15.82
N ASP A 77 -17.50 3.42 -14.82
CA ASP A 77 -18.53 2.55 -14.24
C ASP A 77 -19.58 3.34 -13.44
N ILE A 78 -19.14 4.29 -12.61
CA ILE A 78 -20.04 5.23 -11.89
C ILE A 78 -20.88 6.04 -12.88
N SER A 79 -20.27 6.57 -13.95
CA SER A 79 -21.02 7.34 -14.96
C SER A 79 -22.01 6.48 -15.74
N ARG A 80 -21.77 5.18 -15.90
CA ARG A 80 -22.64 4.27 -16.64
C ARG A 80 -23.83 3.79 -15.81
N ASN A 81 -23.59 3.47 -14.54
CA ASN A 81 -24.58 2.85 -13.67
C ASN A 81 -25.19 3.85 -12.65
N GLY A 82 -24.72 5.09 -12.63
CA GLY A 82 -25.06 6.07 -11.59
C GLY A 82 -24.56 5.60 -10.22
N ASP A 83 -25.41 5.78 -9.21
CA ASP A 83 -25.12 5.35 -7.84
C ASP A 83 -25.33 3.84 -7.62
N LEU A 84 -25.84 3.11 -8.62
CA LEU A 84 -26.11 1.69 -8.51
C LEU A 84 -24.82 0.88 -8.65
N TYR A 85 -24.38 0.28 -7.54
CA TYR A 85 -23.32 -0.72 -7.56
C TYR A 85 -23.86 -2.03 -8.14
N THR A 86 -23.24 -2.56 -9.20
CA THR A 86 -23.71 -3.77 -9.91
C THR A 86 -22.69 -4.89 -9.81
N SER A 87 -23.13 -6.14 -10.02
CA SER A 87 -22.24 -7.30 -10.03
C SER A 87 -21.13 -7.16 -11.08
N TYR A 88 -21.51 -6.74 -12.30
CA TYR A 88 -20.54 -6.41 -13.34
C TYR A 88 -19.60 -5.27 -12.92
N GLY A 89 -20.11 -4.22 -12.25
CA GLY A 89 -19.29 -3.13 -11.72
C GLY A 89 -18.28 -3.61 -10.66
N LYS A 90 -18.68 -4.55 -9.81
CA LYS A 90 -17.80 -5.20 -8.81
C LYS A 90 -16.65 -5.94 -9.50
N TYR A 91 -16.95 -6.86 -10.41
CA TYR A 91 -15.93 -7.53 -11.25
C TYR A 91 -15.04 -6.51 -11.98
N TYR A 92 -15.67 -5.53 -12.65
CA TYR A 92 -15.01 -4.56 -13.51
C TYR A 92 -13.99 -3.69 -12.76
N ARG A 93 -14.31 -3.27 -11.52
CA ARG A 93 -13.44 -2.41 -10.70
C ARG A 93 -12.37 -3.22 -9.96
N HIS A 94 -12.74 -4.38 -9.43
CA HIS A 94 -11.93 -5.05 -8.40
C HIS A 94 -11.16 -6.28 -8.91
N ASN A 95 -11.57 -6.91 -10.01
CA ASN A 95 -10.89 -8.10 -10.54
C ASN A 95 -11.09 -8.30 -12.05
N ASN A 96 -10.58 -7.38 -12.86
CA ASN A 96 -10.62 -7.45 -14.33
C ASN A 96 -9.20 -7.51 -14.93
N PRO A 97 -8.63 -8.73 -15.11
CA PRO A 97 -7.31 -8.90 -15.71
C PRO A 97 -7.18 -8.26 -17.09
N ASP A 98 -8.22 -8.29 -17.93
CA ASP A 98 -8.17 -7.72 -19.28
C ASP A 98 -7.95 -6.19 -19.29
N LYS A 99 -8.39 -5.52 -18.22
CA LYS A 99 -8.25 -4.05 -18.08
C LYS A 99 -7.00 -3.63 -17.32
N PHE A 100 -6.44 -4.53 -16.52
CA PHE A 100 -5.47 -4.17 -15.48
C PHE A 100 -4.18 -5.01 -15.49
N LYS A 101 -4.09 -6.11 -16.25
CA LYS A 101 -2.90 -6.94 -16.33
C LYS A 101 -2.11 -6.68 -17.61
N GLY A 102 -0.82 -6.38 -17.48
CA GLY A 102 0.12 -6.31 -18.59
C GLY A 102 -0.17 -5.18 -19.58
N ILE A 103 -0.73 -4.06 -19.11
CA ILE A 103 -1.15 -2.97 -19.99
C ILE A 103 0.08 -2.22 -20.50
N VAL A 104 0.28 -2.25 -21.81
CA VAL A 104 1.45 -1.69 -22.47
C VAL A 104 1.34 -0.16 -22.55
N VAL A 105 2.42 0.52 -22.15
CA VAL A 105 2.59 1.97 -22.28
C VAL A 105 4.01 2.26 -22.73
N GLY A 106 4.17 2.70 -23.98
CA GLY A 106 5.49 2.92 -24.60
C GLY A 106 6.34 1.64 -24.56
N ASP A 107 7.53 1.74 -23.98
CA ASP A 107 8.51 0.63 -23.87
C ASP A 107 8.28 -0.29 -22.66
N GLY A 108 7.27 0.01 -21.85
CA GLY A 108 6.97 -0.72 -20.61
C GLY A 108 5.52 -1.19 -20.52
N TYR A 109 5.18 -1.69 -19.35
CA TYR A 109 3.83 -2.11 -19.01
C TYR A 109 3.58 -1.95 -17.52
N PHE A 110 2.31 -1.85 -17.14
CA PHE A 110 1.88 -1.85 -15.75
C PHE A 110 0.88 -2.96 -15.47
N ASP A 111 0.85 -3.40 -14.22
CA ASP A 111 -0.26 -4.12 -13.62
C ASP A 111 -0.94 -3.22 -12.57
N VAL A 112 -2.27 -3.15 -12.58
CA VAL A 112 -3.03 -2.65 -11.42
C VAL A 112 -3.54 -3.87 -10.67
N SER A 113 -3.00 -4.12 -9.48
CA SER A 113 -3.27 -5.36 -8.75
C SER A 113 -3.03 -5.21 -7.26
N TYR A 114 -3.64 -6.10 -6.49
CA TYR A 114 -3.47 -6.16 -5.04
C TYR A 114 -3.51 -7.62 -4.54
N PRO A 115 -2.83 -7.91 -3.42
CA PRO A 115 -2.98 -9.17 -2.72
C PRO A 115 -4.38 -9.25 -2.09
N TYR A 116 -5.08 -10.35 -2.32
CA TYR A 116 -6.40 -10.63 -1.79
C TYR A 116 -6.35 -11.74 -0.75
N TYR A 117 -6.86 -11.43 0.44
CA TYR A 117 -6.89 -12.31 1.61
C TYR A 117 -8.32 -12.87 1.79
N GLY A 118 -8.71 -13.78 0.90
CA GLY A 118 -10.00 -14.47 0.93
C GLY A 118 -10.02 -15.71 1.82
N SER A 119 -11.20 -16.04 2.35
CA SER A 119 -11.42 -17.00 3.46
C SER A 119 -11.06 -18.49 3.20
N SER A 120 -10.69 -18.91 1.99
CA SER A 120 -10.63 -20.34 1.63
C SER A 120 -9.26 -20.91 1.25
N SER A 121 -8.21 -20.08 1.10
CA SER A 121 -6.90 -20.55 0.64
C SER A 121 -5.77 -19.91 1.44
N SER A 122 -4.87 -20.73 1.98
CA SER A 122 -3.62 -20.27 2.62
C SER A 122 -2.67 -19.55 1.63
N ALA A 123 -2.93 -19.62 0.33
CA ALA A 123 -2.19 -18.88 -0.68
C ALA A 123 -2.85 -17.52 -0.96
N VAL A 124 -2.06 -16.45 -0.87
CA VAL A 124 -2.44 -15.09 -1.26
C VAL A 124 -2.72 -15.05 -2.76
N GLU A 125 -3.97 -14.78 -3.14
CA GLU A 125 -4.35 -14.59 -4.54
C GLU A 125 -4.06 -13.16 -4.97
N ILE A 126 -3.60 -12.95 -6.21
CA ILE A 126 -3.47 -11.60 -6.79
C ILE A 126 -4.71 -11.30 -7.62
N LYS A 127 -5.45 -10.26 -7.23
CA LYS A 127 -6.59 -9.73 -8.01
C LYS A 127 -6.12 -8.53 -8.82
N TYR A 128 -6.71 -8.33 -9.99
CA TYR A 128 -6.35 -7.25 -10.92
C TYR A 128 -7.42 -6.16 -10.91
N GLY A 129 -7.17 -5.06 -10.21
CA GLY A 129 -8.15 -3.99 -10.03
C GLY A 129 -7.83 -3.12 -8.83
N VAL A 130 -8.84 -2.45 -8.29
CA VAL A 130 -8.71 -1.56 -7.13
C VAL A 130 -9.25 -2.23 -5.87
N VAL A 131 -8.71 -1.85 -4.72
CA VAL A 131 -9.25 -2.26 -3.41
C VAL A 131 -10.27 -1.22 -2.97
N ASP A 132 -11.41 -1.70 -2.51
CA ASP A 132 -12.38 -0.84 -1.82
C ASP A 132 -11.86 -0.50 -0.42
N ALA A 133 -11.53 0.76 -0.16
CA ALA A 133 -10.99 1.16 1.14
C ALA A 133 -12.06 1.10 2.25
N GLU A 134 -13.34 1.22 1.90
CA GLU A 134 -14.45 1.18 2.85
C GLU A 134 -14.99 -0.24 3.05
N SER A 135 -14.36 -1.24 2.41
CA SER A 135 -14.51 -2.66 2.78
C SER A 135 -13.74 -3.04 4.05
N LYS A 136 -13.00 -2.08 4.64
CA LYS A 136 -12.10 -2.24 5.78
C LYS A 136 -12.61 -1.47 6.99
N ILE A 137 -12.10 -1.79 8.18
CA ILE A 137 -12.41 -1.07 9.41
C ILE A 137 -11.68 0.27 9.44
N ASN A 138 -12.43 1.37 9.53
CA ASN A 138 -11.84 2.69 9.71
C ASN A 138 -11.41 2.91 11.17
N ILE A 139 -10.11 2.90 11.43
CA ILE A 139 -9.53 3.02 12.78
C ILE A 139 -9.65 4.42 13.38
N ASN A 140 -10.16 5.42 12.64
CA ASN A 140 -10.44 6.75 13.20
C ASN A 140 -11.81 6.85 13.88
N VAL A 141 -12.74 5.97 13.51
CA VAL A 141 -14.16 6.06 13.93
C VAL A 141 -14.70 4.75 14.51
N ALA A 142 -14.02 3.63 14.26
CA ALA A 142 -14.46 2.33 14.76
C ALA A 142 -14.56 2.31 16.30
N PRO A 143 -15.67 1.79 16.85
CA PRO A 143 -15.80 1.52 18.28
C PRO A 143 -14.75 0.51 18.77
N GLN A 144 -14.40 0.58 20.06
CA GLN A 144 -13.42 -0.31 20.68
C GLN A 144 -13.76 -1.79 20.47
N ASP A 145 -15.02 -2.19 20.66
CA ASP A 145 -15.46 -3.58 20.52
C ASP A 145 -15.22 -4.14 19.11
N VAL A 146 -15.29 -3.28 18.09
CA VAL A 146 -15.01 -3.65 16.69
C VAL A 146 -13.52 -3.89 16.48
N ILE A 147 -12.67 -2.99 17.00
CA ILE A 147 -11.21 -3.10 16.89
C ILE A 147 -10.72 -4.35 17.63
N VAL A 148 -11.24 -4.62 18.83
CA VAL A 148 -10.91 -5.84 19.61
C VAL A 148 -11.24 -7.09 18.82
N ARG A 149 -12.47 -7.22 18.30
CA ARG A 149 -12.86 -8.40 17.51
C ARG A 149 -12.01 -8.58 16.25
N LEU A 150 -11.63 -7.49 15.59
CA LEU A 150 -10.72 -7.54 14.44
C LEU A 150 -9.35 -8.10 14.84
N ILE A 151 -8.76 -7.55 15.91
CA ILE A 151 -7.44 -7.96 16.41
C ILE A 151 -7.45 -9.42 16.84
N MET A 152 -8.47 -9.87 17.58
CA MET A 152 -8.63 -11.28 17.93
C MET A 152 -8.71 -12.18 16.68
N SER A 153 -9.50 -11.78 15.68
CA SER A 153 -9.68 -12.57 14.45
C SER A 153 -8.42 -12.64 13.58
N VAL A 154 -7.65 -11.56 13.50
CA VAL A 154 -6.48 -11.45 12.61
C VAL A 154 -5.20 -11.95 13.30
N LEU A 155 -4.99 -11.55 14.55
CA LEU A 155 -3.78 -11.86 15.30
C LEU A 155 -3.86 -13.19 16.05
N GLY A 156 -5.07 -13.65 16.37
CA GLY A 156 -5.29 -14.85 17.19
C GLY A 156 -5.00 -14.62 18.68
N LEU A 157 -5.09 -13.37 19.13
CA LEU A 157 -4.89 -12.97 20.52
C LEU A 157 -6.16 -13.22 21.35
N ASP A 158 -5.99 -13.31 22.67
CA ASP A 158 -7.12 -13.35 23.59
C ASP A 158 -7.77 -11.97 23.74
N GLN A 159 -8.85 -11.90 24.52
CA GLN A 159 -9.61 -10.68 24.69
C GLN A 159 -8.83 -9.59 25.43
N GLU A 160 -7.93 -9.96 26.35
CA GLU A 160 -7.19 -9.01 27.17
C GLU A 160 -6.11 -8.31 26.33
N ASP A 161 -5.29 -9.10 25.63
CA ASP A 161 -4.24 -8.59 24.75
C ASP A 161 -4.83 -7.78 23.57
N ALA A 162 -5.94 -8.24 23.00
CA ALA A 162 -6.62 -7.51 21.94
C ALA A 162 -7.26 -6.20 22.42
N ALA A 163 -7.80 -6.18 23.64
CA ALA A 163 -8.33 -4.98 24.27
C ALA A 163 -7.22 -3.96 24.54
N TRP A 164 -6.06 -4.41 25.01
CA TRP A 164 -4.89 -3.56 25.23
C TRP A 164 -4.42 -2.90 23.93
N LEU A 165 -4.22 -3.66 22.84
CA LEU A 165 -3.86 -3.08 21.53
C LEU A 165 -4.93 -2.12 20.99
N ALA A 166 -6.21 -2.45 21.17
CA ALA A 166 -7.30 -1.58 20.75
C ALA A 166 -7.32 -0.26 21.53
N ASN A 167 -7.02 -0.28 22.84
CA ASN A 167 -6.89 0.93 23.66
C ASN A 167 -5.79 1.83 23.12
N ASN A 168 -4.63 1.27 22.77
CA ASN A 168 -3.52 2.07 22.24
C ASN A 168 -3.89 2.78 20.94
N ILE A 169 -4.71 2.17 20.06
CA ILE A 169 -5.25 2.84 18.87
C ILE A 169 -6.18 4.00 19.26
N ILE A 170 -7.06 3.78 20.24
CA ILE A 170 -8.04 4.79 20.67
C ILE A 170 -7.33 5.98 21.32
N ASP A 171 -6.40 5.71 22.24
CA ASP A 171 -5.65 6.75 22.95
C ASP A 171 -4.75 7.55 22.00
N TRP A 172 -4.23 6.91 20.95
CA TRP A 172 -3.50 7.62 19.89
C TRP A 172 -4.35 8.66 19.17
N ARG A 173 -5.59 8.28 18.78
CA ARG A 173 -6.47 9.16 18.00
C ARG A 173 -7.24 10.16 18.86
N GLU A 174 -7.53 9.82 20.11
CA GLU A 174 -8.30 10.65 21.04
C GLU A 174 -7.86 10.43 22.48
N PHE A 175 -7.03 11.34 22.98
CA PHE A 175 -6.43 11.26 24.31
C PHE A 175 -7.50 11.25 25.43
N GLY A 176 -7.38 10.29 26.34
CA GLY A 176 -8.18 10.23 27.57
C GLY A 176 -9.59 9.65 27.40
N GLN A 177 -9.92 9.06 26.24
CA GLN A 177 -11.16 8.29 26.11
C GLN A 177 -11.12 6.94 26.85
N SER A 178 -9.94 6.31 26.96
CA SER A 178 -9.75 5.19 27.89
C SER A 178 -9.74 5.73 29.33
N HIS A 179 -10.81 5.48 30.08
CA HIS A 179 -11.11 6.18 31.36
C HIS A 179 -10.15 5.87 32.54
N ALA A 180 -9.01 5.19 32.31
CA ALA A 180 -8.01 4.88 33.33
C ALA A 180 -6.55 4.92 32.83
N GLU A 181 -6.29 4.71 31.54
CA GLU A 181 -4.93 4.54 30.99
C GLU A 181 -4.34 5.83 30.38
N GLY A 182 -5.17 6.82 30.04
CA GLY A 182 -4.72 8.09 29.45
C GLY A 182 -3.70 8.88 30.29
N PHE A 183 -3.62 8.66 31.61
CA PHE A 183 -2.56 9.25 32.45
C PHE A 183 -1.21 8.54 32.32
N TYR A 184 -1.20 7.23 32.04
CA TYR A 184 0.01 6.40 31.94
C TYR A 184 0.50 6.23 30.50
N SER A 185 -0.35 6.47 29.49
CA SER A 185 0.00 6.30 28.08
C SER A 185 1.18 7.17 27.63
N ASN A 186 1.34 8.38 28.20
CA ASN A 186 2.48 9.25 27.91
C ASN A 186 3.81 8.77 28.53
N GLU A 187 3.77 7.94 29.57
CA GLU A 187 4.96 7.44 30.24
C GLU A 187 5.77 6.52 29.33
N TYR A 188 5.10 5.66 28.55
CA TYR A 188 5.75 4.80 27.55
C TYR A 188 6.55 5.63 26.55
N TYR A 189 5.90 6.58 25.85
CA TYR A 189 6.54 7.35 24.78
C TYR A 189 7.67 8.26 25.30
N SER A 190 7.55 8.77 26.52
CA SER A 190 8.57 9.60 27.16
C SER A 190 9.83 8.82 27.55
N ASN A 191 9.71 7.51 27.76
CA ASN A 191 10.79 6.63 28.22
C ASN A 191 11.51 5.87 27.08
N LEU A 192 11.17 6.13 25.81
CA LEU A 192 11.86 5.53 24.65
C LEU A 192 13.29 6.09 24.49
N GLU A 193 14.15 5.36 23.77
CA GLU A 193 15.50 5.86 23.42
C GLU A 193 15.42 7.19 22.65
N PHE A 194 14.41 7.33 21.81
CA PHE A 194 14.05 8.57 21.11
C PHE A 194 12.62 8.96 21.48
N PRO A 195 12.41 9.74 22.55
CA PRO A 195 11.08 10.12 23.00
C PRO A 195 10.32 10.95 21.97
N TYR A 196 9.00 10.78 21.92
CA TYR A 196 8.09 11.61 21.14
C TYR A 196 6.74 11.76 21.85
N GLU A 197 5.94 12.73 21.41
CA GLU A 197 4.61 12.96 21.98
C GLU A 197 3.55 12.18 21.21
N ILE A 198 2.53 11.71 21.94
CA ILE A 198 1.35 11.11 21.35
C ILE A 198 0.56 12.16 20.55
N LYS A 199 0.17 11.81 19.33
CA LYS A 199 -0.46 12.76 18.40
C LYS A 199 -1.78 13.33 18.92
N SER A 200 -2.58 12.52 19.62
CA SER A 200 -3.91 12.88 20.14
C SER A 200 -4.87 13.42 19.06
N LYS A 201 -4.75 12.90 17.84
CA LYS A 201 -5.55 13.30 16.68
C LYS A 201 -5.79 12.10 15.76
N PRO A 202 -6.83 12.13 14.92
CA PRO A 202 -7.05 11.12 13.90
C PRO A 202 -5.78 10.80 13.09
N PHE A 203 -5.64 9.51 12.77
CA PHE A 203 -4.64 9.00 11.86
C PHE A 203 -4.83 9.66 10.48
N GLU A 204 -3.76 10.24 9.93
CA GLU A 204 -3.72 10.75 8.56
C GLU A 204 -3.20 9.68 7.60
N LEU A 205 -2.26 8.87 8.08
CA LEU A 205 -1.67 7.75 7.39
C LEU A 205 -1.80 6.49 8.23
N ILE A 206 -2.06 5.37 7.57
CA ILE A 206 -2.14 4.08 8.27
C ILE A 206 -0.79 3.65 8.86
N ASP A 207 0.31 4.11 8.26
CA ASP A 207 1.68 3.83 8.70
C ASP A 207 2.00 4.42 10.08
N GLU A 208 1.22 5.41 10.55
CA GLU A 208 1.34 5.96 11.91
C GLU A 208 1.08 4.89 12.99
N LEU A 209 0.43 3.77 12.66
CA LEU A 209 0.29 2.64 13.58
C LEU A 209 1.64 2.09 14.05
N LEU A 210 2.72 2.20 13.25
CA LEU A 210 4.06 1.78 13.68
C LEU A 210 4.65 2.65 14.80
N LEU A 211 4.02 3.80 15.10
CA LEU A 211 4.36 4.67 16.22
C LEU A 211 3.51 4.36 17.46
N VAL A 212 2.51 3.48 17.36
CA VAL A 212 1.63 3.15 18.48
C VAL A 212 2.27 2.02 19.30
N GLU A 213 2.20 2.13 20.62
CA GLU A 213 2.67 1.08 21.53
C GLU A 213 2.05 -0.28 21.20
N GLY A 214 2.88 -1.33 21.13
CA GLY A 214 2.46 -2.69 20.83
C GLY A 214 2.38 -3.05 19.34
N PHE A 215 2.50 -2.09 18.43
CA PHE A 215 2.42 -2.32 16.98
C PHE A 215 3.80 -2.53 16.36
N THR A 216 4.24 -3.80 16.38
CA THR A 216 5.42 -4.23 15.62
C THR A 216 5.13 -4.29 14.11
N GLU A 217 6.18 -4.40 13.29
CA GLU A 217 6.05 -4.57 11.84
C GLU A 217 5.16 -5.77 11.48
N ASP A 218 5.31 -6.91 12.17
CA ASP A 218 4.46 -8.10 11.96
C ASP A 218 2.98 -7.82 12.26
N VAL A 219 2.69 -7.19 13.41
CA VAL A 219 1.32 -6.83 13.81
C VAL A 219 0.70 -5.89 12.78
N TYR A 220 1.45 -4.87 12.36
CA TYR A 220 1.03 -3.93 11.33
C TYR A 220 0.76 -4.63 10.00
N GLU A 221 1.67 -5.46 9.50
CA GLU A 221 1.51 -6.16 8.21
C GLU A 221 0.29 -7.09 8.19
N ARG A 222 0.01 -7.76 9.31
CA ARG A 222 -1.16 -8.65 9.44
C ARG A 222 -2.47 -7.88 9.48
N LEU A 223 -2.51 -6.70 10.12
CA LEU A 223 -3.72 -5.87 10.22
C LEU A 223 -3.96 -5.01 8.97
N TYR A 224 -2.91 -4.58 8.28
CA TYR A 224 -2.95 -3.67 7.12
C TYR A 224 -4.02 -4.01 6.06
N PRO A 225 -4.27 -5.29 5.70
CA PRO A 225 -5.30 -5.63 4.72
C PRO A 225 -6.73 -5.28 5.17
N PHE A 226 -6.98 -5.16 6.47
CA PHE A 226 -8.32 -5.08 7.06
C PHE A 226 -8.67 -3.71 7.66
N ILE A 227 -7.74 -2.76 7.63
CA ILE A 227 -7.88 -1.44 8.24
C ILE A 227 -7.71 -0.30 7.23
N THR A 228 -8.33 0.84 7.52
CA THR A 228 -8.24 2.09 6.74
C THR A 228 -8.32 3.30 7.67
N VAL A 229 -7.97 4.47 7.15
CA VAL A 229 -8.21 5.78 7.80
C VAL A 229 -9.23 6.62 7.03
N TYR A 230 -9.69 6.12 5.87
CA TYR A 230 -10.55 6.81 4.92
C TYR A 230 -12.00 6.34 5.01
N GLY A 231 -12.92 7.22 4.61
CA GLY A 231 -14.36 6.94 4.60
C GLY A 231 -15.08 7.38 5.88
N ASP A 232 -16.40 7.20 5.87
CA ASP A 232 -17.33 7.57 6.94
C ASP A 232 -17.36 6.58 8.12
N GLY A 233 -16.66 5.45 8.02
CA GLY A 233 -16.67 4.39 9.03
C GLY A 233 -17.66 3.26 8.80
N LEU A 234 -18.58 3.43 7.85
CA LEU A 234 -19.51 2.39 7.43
C LEU A 234 -18.79 1.39 6.53
N VAL A 235 -18.95 0.10 6.82
CA VAL A 235 -18.33 -0.97 6.04
C VAL A 235 -19.18 -1.32 4.82
N ASN A 236 -18.57 -1.31 3.62
CA ASN A 236 -19.21 -1.85 2.43
C ASN A 236 -19.26 -3.37 2.46
N ILE A 237 -20.44 -3.91 2.71
CA ILE A 237 -20.67 -5.35 2.85
C ILE A 237 -20.48 -6.14 1.54
N ASN A 238 -20.57 -5.48 0.38
CA ASN A 238 -20.42 -6.17 -0.92
C ASN A 238 -18.97 -6.56 -1.22
N THR A 239 -18.01 -6.00 -0.51
CA THR A 239 -16.56 -6.16 -0.73
C THR A 239 -15.79 -6.49 0.56
N ALA A 240 -16.43 -6.41 1.72
CA ALA A 240 -15.82 -6.73 3.01
C ALA A 240 -15.34 -8.18 3.12
N SER A 241 -14.18 -8.36 3.76
CA SER A 241 -13.62 -9.68 4.06
C SER A 241 -14.33 -10.34 5.24
N TYR A 242 -14.07 -11.64 5.42
CA TYR A 242 -14.56 -12.40 6.57
C TYR A 242 -14.19 -11.71 7.91
N GLN A 243 -12.92 -11.32 8.07
CA GLN A 243 -12.39 -10.71 9.29
C GLN A 243 -13.08 -9.38 9.60
N VAL A 244 -13.38 -8.58 8.57
CA VAL A 244 -14.09 -7.31 8.73
C VAL A 244 -15.55 -7.54 9.11
N LEU A 245 -16.23 -8.49 8.47
CA LEU A 245 -17.61 -8.87 8.80
C LEU A 245 -17.73 -9.42 10.24
N TYR A 246 -16.74 -10.20 10.67
CA TYR A 246 -16.64 -10.68 12.05
C TYR A 246 -16.40 -9.52 13.03
N ALA A 247 -15.50 -8.60 12.69
CA ALA A 247 -15.20 -7.43 13.52
C ALA A 247 -16.43 -6.55 13.78
N ILE A 248 -17.28 -6.33 12.77
CA ILE A 248 -18.48 -5.49 12.94
C ILE A 248 -19.60 -6.18 13.74
N GLY A 249 -19.48 -7.48 14.02
CA GLY A 249 -20.31 -8.21 14.96
C GLY A 249 -21.17 -9.33 14.36
N LEU A 250 -20.85 -9.82 13.16
CA LEU A 250 -21.51 -10.99 12.60
C LEU A 250 -20.86 -12.30 13.08
N SER A 251 -21.70 -13.29 13.36
CA SER A 251 -21.31 -14.64 13.72
C SER A 251 -20.82 -15.40 12.50
N GLN A 252 -19.97 -16.40 12.72
CA GLN A 252 -19.43 -17.24 11.65
C GLN A 252 -20.53 -17.84 10.77
N SER A 253 -21.64 -18.32 11.37
CA SER A 253 -22.78 -18.87 10.62
C SER A 253 -23.38 -17.85 9.65
N VAL A 254 -23.61 -16.62 10.12
CA VAL A 254 -24.15 -15.54 9.28
C VAL A 254 -23.16 -15.15 8.19
N ILE A 255 -21.87 -15.03 8.53
CA ILE A 255 -20.83 -14.66 7.56
C ILE A 255 -20.72 -15.72 6.46
N ASP A 256 -20.71 -17.01 6.80
CA ASP A 256 -20.60 -18.08 5.81
C ASP A 256 -21.79 -18.06 4.84
N LYS A 257 -23.01 -17.88 5.36
CA LYS A 257 -24.21 -17.70 4.54
C LYS A 257 -24.15 -16.43 3.70
N PHE A 258 -23.70 -15.33 4.27
CA PHE A 258 -23.58 -14.05 3.60
C PHE A 258 -22.58 -14.11 2.44
N LEU A 259 -21.40 -14.70 2.68
CA LEU A 259 -20.38 -14.91 1.66
C LEU A 259 -20.85 -15.89 0.58
N MET A 260 -21.59 -16.95 0.93
CA MET A 260 -22.20 -17.86 -0.04
C MET A 260 -23.16 -17.13 -0.97
N VAL A 261 -24.06 -16.30 -0.43
CA VAL A 261 -24.99 -15.50 -1.24
C VAL A 261 -24.20 -14.53 -2.13
N ARG A 262 -23.21 -13.83 -1.56
CA ARG A 262 -22.41 -12.82 -2.25
C ARG A 262 -21.64 -13.38 -3.45
N ARG A 263 -21.08 -14.59 -3.33
CA ARG A 263 -20.26 -15.26 -4.38
C ARG A 263 -21.05 -15.88 -5.52
N GLY A 264 -22.38 -15.92 -5.43
CA GLY A 264 -23.20 -16.48 -6.49
C GLY A 264 -22.98 -17.98 -6.72
N PHE A 265 -23.14 -18.42 -7.98
CA PHE A 265 -23.14 -19.84 -8.34
C PHE A 265 -21.75 -20.42 -8.55
N ASP A 266 -20.77 -19.57 -8.90
CA ASP A 266 -19.40 -20.01 -9.18
C ASP A 266 -18.51 -20.12 -7.93
N ASP A 267 -19.04 -19.74 -6.75
CA ASP A 267 -18.35 -19.67 -5.45
C ASP A 267 -17.05 -18.85 -5.51
N LYS A 268 -16.98 -17.85 -6.41
CA LYS A 268 -15.84 -16.95 -6.52
C LYS A 268 -16.27 -15.53 -6.26
N ASP A 269 -15.58 -14.90 -5.33
CA ASP A 269 -15.76 -13.48 -5.08
C ASP A 269 -15.16 -12.64 -6.22
N PHE A 270 -15.81 -11.51 -6.51
CA PHE A 270 -15.50 -10.60 -7.60
C PHE A 270 -15.70 -11.23 -8.98
N SER A 271 -16.79 -12.00 -9.13
CA SER A 271 -17.27 -12.57 -10.38
C SER A 271 -18.44 -11.73 -10.94
N VAL A 272 -18.91 -12.09 -12.14
CA VAL A 272 -20.04 -11.41 -12.80
C VAL A 272 -21.41 -11.91 -12.34
N ASP A 273 -21.46 -13.02 -11.60
CA ASP A 273 -22.66 -13.61 -11.01
C ASP A 273 -22.79 -13.33 -9.50
N ASP A 274 -21.85 -12.57 -8.92
CA ASP A 274 -21.93 -12.10 -7.54
C ASP A 274 -23.28 -11.44 -7.25
N HIS A 275 -23.87 -11.76 -6.10
CA HIS A 275 -25.04 -11.05 -5.60
C HIS A 275 -24.63 -9.71 -4.98
N ILE A 276 -25.36 -8.65 -5.30
CA ILE A 276 -25.15 -7.32 -4.74
C ILE A 276 -26.32 -6.93 -3.85
N PHE A 277 -26.00 -6.66 -2.59
CA PHE A 277 -26.93 -6.04 -1.67
C PHE A 277 -27.03 -4.56 -2.01
N HIS A 278 -28.22 -4.09 -2.39
CA HIS A 278 -28.44 -2.68 -2.73
C HIS A 278 -28.88 -1.86 -1.53
N LYS A 279 -29.49 -2.50 -0.53
CA LYS A 279 -30.03 -1.87 0.67
C LYS A 279 -29.56 -2.62 1.91
N THR A 280 -29.33 -1.89 2.99
CA THR A 280 -28.91 -2.48 4.27
C THR A 280 -30.08 -3.04 5.08
N PHE A 281 -31.29 -2.51 4.93
CA PHE A 281 -32.44 -2.91 5.75
C PHE A 281 -33.19 -4.15 5.23
N ASP A 282 -33.03 -4.51 3.96
CA ASP A 282 -33.70 -5.67 3.35
C ASP A 282 -32.77 -6.91 3.28
N MET A 283 -31.54 -6.83 3.79
CA MET A 283 -30.53 -7.88 3.58
C MET A 283 -30.95 -9.27 4.04
N ALA A 284 -31.58 -9.40 5.21
CA ALA A 284 -32.04 -10.70 5.71
C ALA A 284 -33.12 -11.28 4.78
N VAL A 285 -34.00 -10.43 4.26
CA VAL A 285 -35.05 -10.81 3.29
C VAL A 285 -34.42 -11.23 1.96
N ASP A 286 -33.45 -10.47 1.48
CA ASP A 286 -32.69 -10.78 0.26
C ASP A 286 -31.98 -12.13 0.39
N MET A 287 -31.34 -12.39 1.53
CA MET A 287 -30.67 -13.66 1.81
C MET A 287 -31.62 -14.86 1.89
N LEU A 288 -32.85 -14.67 2.40
CA LEU A 288 -33.86 -15.75 2.48
C LEU A 288 -34.25 -16.31 1.11
N ALA A 289 -34.00 -15.58 0.01
CA ALA A 289 -34.21 -16.09 -1.34
C ALA A 289 -33.18 -17.18 -1.74
N PHE A 290 -32.05 -17.26 -1.04
CA PHE A 290 -30.91 -18.12 -1.40
C PHE A 290 -30.54 -19.12 -0.30
N THR A 291 -30.81 -18.79 0.97
CA THR A 291 -30.42 -19.62 2.12
C THR A 291 -31.45 -19.55 3.24
N LYS A 292 -31.44 -20.57 4.11
CA LYS A 292 -32.29 -20.60 5.30
C LYS A 292 -31.60 -19.83 6.43
N LEU A 293 -32.33 -18.88 7.03
CA LEU A 293 -31.89 -18.14 8.20
C LEU A 293 -32.70 -18.53 9.44
N GLU A 294 -32.01 -18.66 10.55
CA GLU A 294 -32.62 -18.79 11.88
C GLU A 294 -33.09 -17.42 12.38
N ILE A 295 -34.02 -17.42 13.35
CA ILE A 295 -34.54 -16.17 13.94
C ILE A 295 -33.43 -15.38 14.64
N SER A 296 -32.46 -16.07 15.25
CA SER A 296 -31.25 -15.48 15.84
C SER A 296 -30.40 -14.75 14.81
N GLU A 297 -30.18 -15.37 13.64
CA GLU A 297 -29.38 -14.81 12.55
C GLU A 297 -30.04 -13.59 11.91
N ILE A 298 -31.36 -13.62 11.71
CA ILE A 298 -32.11 -12.46 11.22
C ILE A 298 -31.96 -11.27 12.17
N ARG A 299 -32.12 -11.52 13.49
CA ARG A 299 -31.92 -10.46 14.51
C ARG A 299 -30.52 -9.89 14.49
N GLU A 300 -29.50 -10.72 14.27
CA GLU A 300 -28.11 -10.28 14.19
C GLU A 300 -27.89 -9.32 13.00
N ILE A 301 -28.41 -9.66 11.83
CA ILE A 301 -28.36 -8.82 10.63
C ILE A 301 -29.11 -7.49 10.87
N ASP A 302 -30.30 -7.54 11.48
CA ASP A 302 -31.10 -6.34 11.78
C ASP A 302 -30.40 -5.42 12.79
N LEU A 303 -29.78 -5.98 13.83
CA LEU A 303 -29.01 -5.22 14.82
C LEU A 303 -27.80 -4.53 14.19
N LEU A 304 -27.13 -5.17 13.24
CA LEU A 304 -26.00 -4.57 12.51
C LEU A 304 -26.43 -3.34 11.70
N ASN A 305 -27.59 -3.40 11.06
CA ASN A 305 -28.17 -2.27 10.34
C ASN A 305 -28.60 -1.14 11.30
N LEU A 306 -29.21 -1.48 12.44
CA LEU A 306 -29.58 -0.50 13.49
C LEU A 306 -28.36 0.20 14.10
N ALA A 307 -27.24 -0.52 14.23
CA ALA A 307 -25.98 0.04 14.73
C ALA A 307 -25.32 1.02 13.74
N GLN A 308 -25.86 1.17 12.52
CA GLN A 308 -25.30 2.02 11.47
C GLN A 308 -23.80 1.73 11.24
N ARG A 309 -23.46 0.45 11.08
CA ARG A 309 -22.06 0.01 10.86
C ARG A 309 -21.75 -0.34 9.40
N ILE A 310 -22.76 -0.34 8.53
CA ILE A 310 -22.66 -0.92 7.19
C ILE A 310 -23.28 -0.02 6.12
N LYS A 311 -22.81 -0.21 4.89
CA LYS A 311 -23.35 0.36 3.65
C LYS A 311 -23.14 -0.60 2.49
N THR A 312 -23.64 -0.22 1.32
CA THR A 312 -23.64 -1.07 0.11
C THR A 312 -22.79 -0.55 -1.04
N ASN A 313 -22.20 0.63 -0.90
CA ASN A 313 -21.36 1.26 -1.92
C ASN A 313 -20.25 2.08 -1.27
N SER A 314 -19.22 2.41 -2.05
CA SER A 314 -18.02 3.07 -1.56
C SER A 314 -17.54 4.21 -2.45
N SER A 315 -16.80 5.10 -1.82
CA SER A 315 -16.24 6.33 -2.39
C SER A 315 -14.71 6.34 -2.37
N PHE A 316 -14.07 5.59 -1.47
CA PHE A 316 -12.62 5.54 -1.35
C PHE A 316 -12.05 4.24 -1.92
N TYR A 317 -11.08 4.37 -2.82
CA TYR A 317 -10.46 3.24 -3.50
C TYR A 317 -8.94 3.31 -3.40
N LEU A 318 -8.32 2.23 -2.94
CA LEU A 318 -6.87 2.06 -2.91
C LEU A 318 -6.42 1.42 -4.23
N ILE A 319 -5.46 2.06 -4.89
CA ILE A 319 -4.99 1.67 -6.22
C ILE A 319 -3.49 1.42 -6.12
N GLY A 320 -3.07 0.18 -6.39
CA GLY A 320 -1.67 -0.21 -6.51
C GLY A 320 -1.31 -0.46 -7.98
N SER A 321 -0.33 0.26 -8.50
CA SER A 321 0.16 0.16 -9.88
C SER A 321 1.63 -0.23 -9.88
N ARG A 322 1.93 -1.39 -10.48
CA ARG A 322 3.27 -1.93 -10.58
C ARG A 322 3.80 -1.78 -12.01
N ALA A 323 4.76 -0.88 -12.18
CA ALA A 323 5.37 -0.56 -13.47
C ALA A 323 6.64 -1.36 -13.73
N ARG A 324 6.82 -1.79 -14.98
CA ARG A 324 8.01 -2.51 -15.46
C ARG A 324 8.39 -2.03 -16.85
N ILE A 325 9.69 -2.06 -17.17
CA ILE A 325 10.20 -1.78 -18.52
C ILE A 325 10.64 -3.09 -19.17
N ARG A 326 10.36 -3.27 -20.47
CA ARG A 326 10.80 -4.47 -21.20
C ARG A 326 12.33 -4.55 -21.16
N ASN A 327 12.86 -5.73 -20.85
CA ASN A 327 14.30 -6.01 -20.75
C ASN A 327 15.04 -5.30 -19.60
N LYS A 328 14.33 -4.82 -18.57
CA LYS A 328 14.92 -4.35 -17.30
C LYS A 328 14.28 -5.06 -16.12
N GLU A 329 15.07 -5.32 -15.08
CA GLU A 329 14.59 -5.94 -13.83
C GLU A 329 14.00 -4.91 -12.86
N GLU A 330 14.24 -3.61 -13.07
CA GLU A 330 13.71 -2.55 -12.22
C GLU A 330 12.18 -2.49 -12.27
N VAL A 331 11.57 -2.50 -11.08
CA VAL A 331 10.12 -2.37 -10.86
C VAL A 331 9.90 -1.15 -9.97
N LEU A 332 8.85 -0.38 -10.25
CA LEU A 332 8.38 0.68 -9.37
C LEU A 332 6.92 0.40 -9.01
N GLU A 333 6.58 0.55 -7.74
CA GLU A 333 5.21 0.37 -7.28
C GLU A 333 4.66 1.70 -6.75
N ALA A 334 3.61 2.21 -7.38
CA ALA A 334 2.91 3.39 -6.93
C ALA A 334 1.58 2.99 -6.28
N VAL A 335 1.29 3.56 -5.13
CA VAL A 335 0.05 3.33 -4.38
C VAL A 335 -0.63 4.67 -4.13
N CYS A 336 -1.92 4.75 -4.42
CA CYS A 336 -2.71 5.94 -4.10
C CYS A 336 -4.08 5.61 -3.51
N VAL A 337 -4.65 6.57 -2.79
CA VAL A 337 -6.06 6.52 -2.36
C VAL A 337 -6.85 7.56 -3.12
N TYR A 338 -7.84 7.10 -3.87
CA TYR A 338 -8.69 7.92 -4.72
C TYR A 338 -10.06 8.11 -4.07
N ASN A 339 -10.48 9.36 -3.91
CA ASN A 339 -11.81 9.77 -3.48
C ASN A 339 -12.69 10.01 -4.72
N ALA A 340 -13.63 9.10 -4.96
CA ALA A 340 -14.50 9.13 -6.12
C ALA A 340 -15.61 10.19 -6.03
N LEU A 341 -15.99 10.63 -4.83
CA LEU A 341 -16.98 11.70 -4.64
C LEU A 341 -16.39 13.06 -5.02
N GLU A 342 -15.17 13.34 -4.55
CA GLU A 342 -14.49 14.61 -4.81
C GLU A 342 -13.61 14.60 -6.07
N ASN A 343 -13.47 13.43 -6.69
CA ASN A 343 -12.65 13.21 -7.89
C ASN A 343 -11.20 13.69 -7.68
N ARG A 344 -10.60 13.34 -6.53
CA ARG A 344 -9.21 13.70 -6.18
C ARG A 344 -8.45 12.53 -5.56
N ILE A 345 -7.13 12.60 -5.60
CA ILE A 345 -6.23 11.68 -4.91
C ILE A 345 -5.94 12.27 -3.52
N GLU A 346 -6.24 11.53 -2.47
CA GLU A 346 -6.00 11.93 -1.07
C GLU A 346 -4.59 11.58 -0.61
N TYR A 347 -4.02 10.53 -1.18
CA TYR A 347 -2.70 10.03 -0.79
C TYR A 347 -1.97 9.41 -1.99
N TRP A 348 -0.66 9.60 -2.04
CA TRP A 348 0.23 9.02 -3.03
C TRP A 348 1.56 8.61 -2.40
N ARG A 349 2.02 7.40 -2.72
CA ARG A 349 3.35 6.91 -2.34
C ARG A 349 3.94 6.05 -3.45
N GLU A 350 5.23 6.23 -3.69
CA GLU A 350 6.05 5.34 -4.52
C GLU A 350 6.94 4.48 -3.64
N LYS A 351 6.99 3.19 -3.94
CA LYS A 351 7.86 2.19 -3.32
C LYS A 351 8.90 1.71 -4.32
#